data_AF-A0A7V9PJ05-F1
#
_entry.id   AF-A0A7V9PJ05-F1
#
_cell.length_a   1.000
_cell.length_b   1.000
_cell.length_c   1.000
_cell.angle_alpha   90.00
_cell.angle_beta   90.00
_cell.angle_gamma   90.00
#
_symmetry.space_group_name_H-M   'P 1'
#
loop_
_entity.id
_entity.type
_entity.pdbx_description
1 polymer ?
#
loop_
_entity_poly.entity_id
_entity_poly.type
_entity_poly.pdbx_seq_one_letter_code
_entity_poly.pdbx_strand_id
1 'polypeptide(L)'
;GMDEQTRARVFEPFFTTKSIGEGTGLGLAVAHGIVEQSGGRVWCASAPGQGSTFTVVLPEFNSGPLSGAFPAVRNDGNMRGTERVLIVDDESHVRRYIRRELERLGYQVREAADGRAALDGLAATAEEGGTERPIDLVVTDLVMPRLGGRELGEALEQRWPAIRVLYTSGYPGEEVVRQGWLAEGASFLQKPFSGERLAQCARDLLDGIADVAR
;
A
#
# COMPACT_ATOMS: atom_id res chain seq x y z
N GLY A 1 -2.86 23.45 -23.41
CA GLY A 1 -2.59 24.76 -22.79
C GLY A 1 -3.88 25.54 -22.70
N MET A 2 -4.00 26.38 -21.68
CA MET A 2 -5.20 27.13 -21.29
C MET A 2 -4.99 28.62 -21.52
N ASP A 3 -6.07 29.34 -21.84
CA ASP A 3 -6.08 30.80 -21.80
C ASP A 3 -6.13 31.33 -20.36
N GLU A 4 -5.96 32.65 -20.21
CA GLU A 4 -5.92 33.31 -18.90
C GLU A 4 -7.21 33.09 -18.10
N GLN A 5 -8.36 33.18 -18.78
CA GLN A 5 -9.67 33.06 -18.15
C GLN A 5 -9.92 31.65 -17.61
N THR A 6 -9.51 30.62 -18.35
CA THR A 6 -9.58 29.22 -17.93
C THR A 6 -8.59 28.95 -16.81
N ARG A 7 -7.35 29.44 -16.93
CA ARG A 7 -6.29 29.23 -15.93
C ARG A 7 -6.67 29.82 -14.58
N ALA A 8 -7.28 31.01 -14.55
CA ALA A 8 -7.71 31.67 -13.32
C ALA A 8 -8.78 30.89 -12.56
N ARG A 9 -9.58 30.09 -13.28
CA ARG A 9 -10.75 29.37 -12.75
C ARG A 9 -10.54 27.87 -12.62
N VAL A 10 -9.38 27.38 -13.02
CA VAL A 10 -9.13 25.93 -13.20
C VAL A 10 -9.25 25.12 -11.90
N PHE A 11 -9.12 25.78 -10.74
CA PHE A 11 -9.29 25.19 -9.42
C PHE A 11 -10.68 25.43 -8.80
N GLU A 12 -11.58 26.18 -9.47
CA GLU A 12 -12.94 26.40 -8.99
C GLU A 12 -13.73 25.08 -9.01
N PRO A 13 -14.47 24.75 -7.93
CA PRO A 13 -15.39 23.61 -7.95
C PRO A 13 -16.40 23.73 -9.09
N PHE A 14 -16.64 22.60 -9.77
CA PHE A 14 -17.59 22.48 -10.89
C PHE A 14 -17.21 23.24 -12.17
N PHE A 15 -16.06 23.92 -12.21
CA PHE A 15 -15.59 24.54 -13.44
C PHE A 15 -15.09 23.47 -14.43
N THR A 16 -15.58 23.55 -15.67
CA THR A 16 -15.17 22.64 -16.75
C THR A 16 -15.26 23.34 -18.09
N THR A 17 -14.31 23.07 -18.98
CA THR A 17 -14.35 23.47 -20.40
C THR A 17 -14.93 22.38 -21.30
N LYS A 18 -15.34 21.24 -20.72
CA LYS A 18 -15.93 20.11 -21.45
C LYS A 18 -17.44 20.29 -21.63
N SER A 19 -18.01 19.54 -22.58
CA SER A 19 -19.44 19.53 -22.84
C SER A 19 -20.25 19.04 -21.64
N ILE A 20 -21.54 19.36 -21.61
CA ILE A 20 -22.47 18.94 -20.56
C ILE A 20 -22.45 17.41 -20.45
N GLY A 21 -22.10 16.89 -19.27
CA GLY A 21 -22.04 15.45 -18.99
C GLY A 21 -20.66 14.79 -19.17
N GLU A 22 -19.66 15.49 -19.71
CA GLU A 22 -18.32 14.91 -19.99
C GLU A 22 -17.27 15.16 -18.89
N GLY A 23 -17.69 15.79 -17.79
CA GLY A 23 -16.84 16.03 -16.63
C GLY A 23 -17.57 16.81 -15.55
N THR A 24 -17.33 16.44 -14.30
CA THR A 24 -17.95 17.08 -13.11
C THR A 24 -17.28 18.39 -12.72
N GLY A 25 -16.11 18.71 -13.30
CA GLY A 25 -15.33 19.91 -12.94
C GLY A 25 -14.74 19.86 -11.53
N LEU A 26 -14.69 18.70 -10.88
CA LEU A 26 -14.24 18.58 -9.48
C LEU A 26 -12.77 18.17 -9.32
N GLY A 27 -12.14 17.57 -10.33
CA GLY A 27 -10.82 16.94 -10.17
C GLY A 27 -9.72 17.89 -9.67
N LEU A 28 -9.58 19.07 -10.29
CA LEU A 28 -8.57 20.05 -9.89
C LEU A 28 -8.95 20.79 -8.60
N ALA A 29 -10.24 20.99 -8.34
CA ALA A 29 -10.71 21.54 -7.06
C ALA A 29 -10.39 20.60 -5.89
N VAL A 30 -10.55 19.29 -6.06
CA VAL A 30 -10.18 18.29 -5.06
C VAL A 30 -8.66 18.27 -4.86
N ALA A 31 -7.87 18.29 -5.94
CA ALA A 31 -6.41 18.34 -5.83
C ALA A 31 -5.93 19.61 -5.08
N HIS A 32 -6.54 20.77 -5.36
CA HIS A 32 -6.28 22.00 -4.63
C HIS A 32 -6.57 21.85 -3.14
N GLY A 33 -7.75 21.32 -2.79
CA GLY A 33 -8.13 21.10 -1.41
C GLY A 33 -7.19 20.15 -0.65
N ILE A 34 -6.75 19.05 -1.28
CA ILE A 34 -5.78 18.12 -0.68
C ILE A 34 -4.45 18.82 -0.38
N VAL A 35 -3.94 19.60 -1.35
CA VAL A 35 -2.68 20.33 -1.19
C VAL A 35 -2.78 21.38 -0.09
N GLU A 36 -3.86 22.16 -0.03
CA GLU A 36 -4.09 23.15 1.03
C GLU A 36 -4.23 22.50 2.42
N GLN A 37 -5.00 21.40 2.52
CA GLN A 37 -5.16 20.65 3.77
C GLN A 37 -3.83 20.05 4.24
N SER A 38 -2.92 19.75 3.32
CA SER A 38 -1.55 19.29 3.61
C SER A 38 -0.60 20.43 3.96
N GLY A 39 -1.08 21.68 4.12
CA GLY A 39 -0.26 22.86 4.38
C GLY A 39 0.60 23.31 3.19
N GLY A 40 0.32 22.78 2.00
CA GLY A 40 1.02 23.07 0.77
C GLY A 40 0.38 24.17 -0.07
N ARG A 41 0.92 24.37 -1.27
CA ARG A 41 0.41 25.28 -2.29
C ARG A 41 0.48 24.65 -3.67
N VAL A 42 -0.52 24.93 -4.51
CA VAL A 42 -0.53 24.51 -5.92
C VAL A 42 -0.84 25.70 -6.81
N TRP A 43 -0.19 25.78 -7.96
CA TRP A 43 -0.51 26.74 -9.02
C TRP A 43 -0.27 26.15 -10.41
N CYS A 44 -0.79 26.83 -11.43
CA CYS A 44 -0.66 26.41 -12.82
C CYS A 44 -0.05 27.52 -13.67
N ALA A 45 0.99 27.18 -14.44
CA ALA A 45 1.47 27.97 -15.56
C ALA A 45 0.96 27.33 -16.86
N SER A 46 0.26 28.10 -17.69
CA SER A 46 -0.25 27.61 -18.96
C SER A 46 -0.47 28.76 -19.94
N ALA A 47 -0.29 28.44 -21.23
CA ALA A 47 -0.64 29.30 -22.36
C ALA A 47 -1.22 28.45 -23.51
N PRO A 48 -2.08 29.02 -24.38
CA PRO A 48 -2.63 28.30 -25.54
C PRO A 48 -1.51 27.75 -26.43
N GLY A 49 -1.64 26.49 -26.87
CA GLY A 49 -0.64 25.82 -27.72
C GLY A 49 0.69 25.42 -27.06
N GLN A 50 0.97 25.87 -25.83
CA GLN A 50 2.26 25.65 -25.14
C GLN A 50 2.21 24.58 -24.03
N GLY A 51 1.07 23.91 -23.86
CA GLY A 51 0.87 22.96 -22.76
C GLY A 51 0.52 23.61 -21.43
N SER A 52 0.58 22.84 -20.35
CA SER A 52 0.24 23.29 -18.99
C SER A 52 1.19 22.62 -17.99
N THR A 53 1.72 23.40 -17.06
CA THR A 53 2.56 22.93 -15.96
C THR A 53 1.87 23.26 -14.65
N PHE A 54 1.64 22.24 -13.81
CA PHE A 54 1.15 22.41 -12.45
C PHE A 54 2.32 22.23 -11.50
N THR A 55 2.51 23.19 -10.60
CA THR A 55 3.55 23.13 -9.58
C THR A 55 2.88 22.96 -8.23
N VAL A 56 3.30 21.93 -7.49
CA VAL A 56 2.83 21.65 -6.14
C VAL A 56 4.03 21.76 -5.21
N VAL A 57 3.88 22.53 -4.15
CA VAL A 57 4.86 22.67 -3.07
C VAL A 57 4.19 22.20 -1.80
N LEU A 58 4.82 21.25 -1.11
CA LEU A 58 4.38 20.76 0.18
C LEU A 58 5.40 21.17 1.24
N PRO A 59 4.97 21.42 2.50
CA PRO A 59 5.90 21.66 3.58
C PRO A 59 6.83 20.47 3.73
N GLU A 60 8.12 20.75 3.84
CA GLU A 60 9.11 19.73 4.12
C GLU A 60 8.86 19.20 5.52
N PHE A 61 8.56 17.91 5.64
CA PHE A 61 8.51 17.25 6.92
C PHE A 61 9.95 17.04 7.40
N ASN A 62 10.48 18.01 8.14
CA ASN A 62 11.77 17.88 8.79
C ASN A 62 11.58 17.07 10.08
N SER A 63 11.45 15.75 9.95
CA SER A 63 11.90 14.87 11.02
C SER A 63 13.41 15.12 11.13
N GLY A 64 13.83 15.92 12.12
CA GLY A 64 15.23 15.98 12.54
C GLY A 64 15.82 14.57 12.59
N PRO A 65 17.15 14.41 12.37
CA PRO A 65 17.76 13.16 11.88
C PRO A 65 17.02 11.97 12.47
N LEU A 66 16.26 11.27 11.62
CA LEU A 66 15.31 10.22 11.99
C LEU A 66 15.87 9.41 13.17
N SER A 67 15.50 9.82 14.38
CA SER A 67 16.05 9.28 15.63
C SER A 67 15.13 8.20 16.18
N GLY A 68 14.32 7.60 15.32
CA GLY A 68 14.28 6.15 15.24
C GLY A 68 15.17 5.80 14.05
N ALA A 69 16.35 5.25 14.31
CA ALA A 69 17.17 4.72 13.23
C ALA A 69 16.29 3.75 12.44
N PHE A 70 15.90 4.14 11.22
CA PHE A 70 15.54 3.13 10.23
C PHE A 70 16.73 2.17 10.23
N PRO A 71 16.54 0.87 10.52
CA PRO A 71 17.62 -0.08 10.36
C PRO A 71 18.15 0.16 8.96
N ALA A 72 19.44 0.51 8.88
CA ALA A 72 20.11 0.71 7.60
C ALA A 72 19.72 -0.48 6.74
N VAL A 73 19.09 -0.21 5.60
CA VAL A 73 18.71 -1.24 4.62
C VAL A 73 19.97 -2.05 4.40
N ARG A 74 19.97 -3.28 4.93
CA ARG A 74 21.07 -4.17 4.65
C ARG A 74 20.97 -4.42 3.16
N ASN A 75 22.00 -3.98 2.45
CA ASN A 75 22.13 -4.19 1.01
C ASN A 75 22.82 -5.55 0.81
N ASP A 76 22.30 -6.58 1.48
CA ASP A 76 22.68 -7.97 1.27
C ASP A 76 21.89 -8.46 0.05
N GLY A 77 22.64 -8.62 -1.04
CA GLY A 77 22.19 -9.00 -2.37
C GLY A 77 20.96 -9.92 -2.42
N ASN A 78 20.04 -9.50 -3.28
CA ASN A 78 18.94 -10.27 -3.87
C ASN A 78 17.62 -10.30 -3.06
N MET A 79 16.86 -9.20 -3.14
CA MET A 79 15.42 -9.13 -2.81
C MET A 79 14.53 -10.02 -3.71
N ARG A 80 15.11 -10.90 -4.51
CA ARG A 80 14.39 -11.84 -5.36
C ARG A 80 14.02 -13.07 -4.57
N GLY A 81 12.91 -13.68 -4.95
CA GLY A 81 12.43 -14.92 -4.35
C GLY A 81 11.69 -15.78 -5.37
N THR A 82 11.33 -16.99 -4.97
CA THR A 82 10.45 -17.89 -5.72
C THR A 82 9.28 -18.38 -4.86
N GLU A 83 9.21 -17.89 -3.62
CA GLU A 83 8.21 -18.22 -2.62
C GLU A 83 6.82 -17.79 -3.06
N ARG A 84 5.82 -18.48 -2.51
CA ARG A 84 4.41 -18.25 -2.81
C ARG A 84 3.84 -17.22 -1.84
N VAL A 85 3.38 -16.10 -2.38
CA VAL A 85 2.83 -14.99 -1.60
C VAL A 85 1.33 -14.84 -1.88
N LEU A 86 0.52 -14.78 -0.83
CA LEU A 86 -0.90 -14.45 -0.93
C LEU A 86 -1.11 -13.00 -0.51
N ILE A 87 -1.70 -12.19 -1.38
CA ILE A 87 -2.07 -10.81 -1.11
C ILE A 87 -3.55 -10.76 -0.75
N VAL A 88 -3.90 -10.14 0.38
CA VAL A 88 -5.27 -9.98 0.85
C VAL A 88 -5.54 -8.51 1.14
N ASP A 89 -6.34 -7.88 0.31
CA ASP A 89 -6.67 -6.46 0.42
C ASP A 89 -7.98 -6.25 -0.34
N ASP A 90 -8.92 -5.42 0.13
CA ASP A 90 -10.19 -5.19 -0.57
C ASP A 90 -10.04 -4.22 -1.76
N GLU A 91 -9.00 -3.38 -1.73
CA GLU A 91 -8.68 -2.41 -2.76
C GLU A 91 -7.90 -3.04 -3.93
N SER A 92 -8.60 -3.26 -5.05
CA SER A 92 -8.01 -3.90 -6.24
C SER A 92 -6.75 -3.24 -6.79
N HIS A 93 -6.62 -1.92 -6.65
CA HIS A 93 -5.46 -1.18 -7.13
C HIS A 93 -4.23 -1.38 -6.23
N VAL A 94 -4.44 -1.53 -4.91
CA VAL A 94 -3.38 -1.88 -3.95
C VAL A 94 -2.89 -3.31 -4.21
N ARG A 95 -3.80 -4.28 -4.36
CA ARG A 95 -3.44 -5.67 -4.74
C ARG A 95 -2.59 -5.71 -6.01
N ARG A 96 -3.04 -5.03 -7.06
CA ARG A 96 -2.33 -4.98 -8.35
C ARG A 96 -0.94 -4.38 -8.23
N TYR A 97 -0.76 -3.36 -7.39
CA TYR A 97 0.54 -2.74 -7.13
C TYR A 97 1.48 -3.73 -6.43
N ILE A 98 1.05 -4.30 -5.30
CA ILE A 98 1.84 -5.27 -4.52
C ILE A 98 2.23 -6.47 -5.40
N ARG A 99 1.26 -7.02 -6.15
CA ARG A 99 1.51 -8.13 -7.08
C ARG A 99 2.59 -7.80 -8.09
N ARG A 100 2.50 -6.64 -8.74
CA ARG A 100 3.49 -6.21 -9.75
C ARG A 100 4.89 -6.12 -9.15
N GLU A 101 5.02 -5.55 -7.95
CA GLU A 101 6.32 -5.40 -7.30
C GLU A 101 6.93 -6.75 -6.90
N LEU A 102 6.12 -7.67 -6.36
CA LEU A 102 6.59 -9.00 -5.96
C LEU A 102 6.86 -9.92 -7.17
N GLU A 103 6.00 -9.95 -8.19
CA GLU A 103 6.23 -10.75 -9.40
C GLU A 103 7.50 -10.32 -10.15
N ARG A 104 7.81 -9.01 -10.19
CA ARG A 104 9.05 -8.49 -10.77
C ARG A 104 10.31 -9.05 -10.08
N LEU A 105 10.18 -9.44 -8.82
CA LEU A 105 11.23 -10.02 -8.00
C LEU A 105 11.23 -11.57 -8.05
N GLY A 106 10.30 -12.19 -8.78
CA GLY A 106 10.24 -13.64 -9.01
C GLY A 106 9.28 -14.40 -8.09
N TYR A 107 8.62 -13.72 -7.15
CA TYR A 107 7.65 -14.35 -6.25
C TYR A 107 6.42 -14.85 -7.02
N GLN A 108 5.84 -15.96 -6.55
CA GLN A 108 4.61 -16.51 -7.10
C GLN A 108 3.42 -15.94 -6.34
N VAL A 109 2.66 -15.05 -6.97
CA VAL A 109 1.63 -14.27 -6.27
C VAL A 109 0.23 -14.82 -6.52
N ARG A 110 -0.56 -14.93 -5.46
CA ARG A 110 -2.02 -15.13 -5.48
C ARG A 110 -2.71 -13.95 -4.82
N GLU A 111 -3.96 -13.68 -5.18
CA GLU A 111 -4.74 -12.55 -4.69
C GLU A 111 -6.06 -13.04 -4.08
N ALA A 112 -6.49 -12.40 -2.98
CA ALA A 112 -7.82 -12.51 -2.40
C ALA A 112 -8.34 -11.12 -2.03
N ALA A 113 -9.65 -10.92 -2.13
CA ALA A 113 -10.27 -9.60 -1.88
C ALA A 113 -10.65 -9.36 -0.41
N ASP A 114 -10.53 -10.37 0.45
CA ASP A 114 -10.86 -10.33 1.86
C ASP A 114 -10.32 -11.59 2.57
N GLY A 115 -10.31 -11.58 3.90
CA GLY A 115 -9.79 -12.69 4.68
C GLY A 115 -10.59 -14.00 4.55
N ARG A 116 -11.90 -13.94 4.23
CA ARG A 116 -12.70 -15.16 4.05
C ARG A 116 -12.32 -15.86 2.76
N ALA A 117 -12.23 -15.11 1.66
CA ALA A 117 -11.74 -15.62 0.37
C ALA A 117 -10.31 -16.19 0.48
N ALA A 118 -9.46 -15.55 1.30
CA ALA A 118 -8.12 -16.06 1.59
C ALA A 118 -8.13 -17.43 2.29
N LEU A 119 -8.94 -17.59 3.35
CA LEU A 119 -9.05 -18.85 4.09
C LEU A 119 -9.67 -19.97 3.24
N ASP A 120 -10.72 -19.67 2.47
CA ASP A 120 -11.37 -20.65 1.60
C ASP A 120 -10.38 -21.14 0.52
N GLY A 121 -9.58 -20.23 -0.07
CA GLY A 121 -8.55 -20.58 -1.04
C GLY A 121 -7.40 -21.40 -0.46
N LEU A 122 -6.96 -21.09 0.77
CA LEU A 122 -5.95 -21.87 1.48
C LEU A 122 -6.44 -23.28 1.80
N ALA A 123 -7.68 -23.42 2.27
CA ALA A 123 -8.29 -24.71 2.59
C ALA A 123 -8.38 -25.62 1.35
N ALA A 124 -8.87 -25.08 0.22
CA ALA A 124 -8.96 -25.82 -1.03
C ALA A 124 -7.61 -26.40 -1.47
N THR A 125 -6.53 -25.62 -1.34
CA THR A 125 -5.19 -26.07 -1.72
C THR A 125 -4.57 -27.10 -0.76
N ALA A 126 -5.02 -27.14 0.49
CA ALA A 126 -4.53 -28.10 1.48
C ALA A 126 -5.16 -29.49 1.32
N GLU A 127 -6.39 -29.57 0.79
CA GLU A 127 -7.13 -30.83 0.60
C GLU A 127 -6.63 -31.64 -0.61
N GLU A 128 -5.94 -31.01 -1.57
CA GLU A 128 -5.43 -31.65 -2.80
C GLU A 128 -4.20 -32.56 -2.59
N GLY A 129 -3.75 -32.79 -1.35
CA GLY A 129 -2.85 -33.90 -1.00
C GLY A 129 -1.36 -33.73 -1.35
N GLY A 130 -0.91 -32.52 -1.68
CA GLY A 130 0.51 -32.23 -1.94
C GLY A 130 1.29 -31.87 -0.67
N THR A 131 2.49 -32.41 -0.50
CA THR A 131 3.42 -32.17 0.63
C THR A 131 4.05 -30.76 0.66
N GLU A 132 3.52 -29.82 -0.12
CA GLU A 132 4.08 -28.47 -0.28
C GLU A 132 3.27 -27.43 0.48
N ARG A 133 3.95 -26.59 1.28
CA ARG A 133 3.36 -25.44 1.98
C ARG A 133 2.65 -24.52 0.99
N PRO A 134 1.31 -24.45 0.90
CA PRO A 134 0.65 -23.80 -0.24
C PRO A 134 0.96 -22.30 -0.40
N ILE A 135 1.33 -21.64 0.70
CA ILE A 135 1.75 -20.24 0.78
C ILE A 135 2.87 -20.13 1.82
N ASP A 136 3.86 -19.28 1.56
CA ASP A 136 4.99 -19.00 2.45
C ASP A 136 4.78 -17.69 3.24
N LEU A 137 4.16 -16.70 2.58
CA LEU A 137 3.89 -15.37 3.14
C LEU A 137 2.48 -14.89 2.76
N VAL A 138 1.77 -14.33 3.73
CA VAL A 138 0.53 -13.56 3.52
C VAL A 138 0.84 -12.09 3.73
N VAL A 139 0.54 -11.25 2.73
CA VAL A 139 0.55 -9.79 2.85
C VAL A 139 -0.91 -9.34 2.92
N THR A 140 -1.36 -8.86 4.08
CA THR A 140 -2.77 -8.53 4.31
C THR A 140 -2.97 -7.09 4.75
N ASP A 141 -4.01 -6.41 4.25
CA ASP A 141 -4.53 -5.22 4.93
C ASP A 141 -5.07 -5.63 6.30
N LEU A 142 -4.79 -4.84 7.31
CA LEU A 142 -5.26 -5.03 8.67
C LEU A 142 -6.78 -4.83 8.76
N VAL A 143 -7.31 -3.83 8.05
CA VAL A 143 -8.72 -3.43 8.14
C VAL A 143 -9.38 -3.61 6.79
N MET A 144 -10.27 -4.61 6.69
CA MET A 144 -11.05 -4.90 5.50
C MET A 144 -12.49 -5.26 5.89
N PRO A 145 -13.48 -5.10 4.98
CA PRO A 145 -14.82 -5.63 5.18
C PRO A 145 -14.85 -7.16 5.34
N ARG A 146 -15.85 -7.66 6.08
CA ARG A 146 -16.05 -9.10 6.41
C ARG A 146 -15.02 -9.62 7.40
N LEU A 147 -14.05 -10.40 6.95
CA LEU A 147 -12.98 -10.96 7.79
C LEU A 147 -11.72 -10.14 7.54
N GLY A 148 -11.33 -9.34 8.53
CA GLY A 148 -10.21 -8.42 8.46
C GLY A 148 -8.86 -9.11 8.60
N GLY A 149 -7.78 -8.37 8.38
CA GLY A 149 -6.42 -8.91 8.45
C GLY A 149 -6.06 -9.45 9.83
N ARG A 150 -6.53 -8.79 10.90
CA ARG A 150 -6.31 -9.26 12.28
C ARG A 150 -6.88 -10.66 12.51
N GLU A 151 -8.15 -10.86 12.17
CA GLU A 151 -8.85 -12.13 12.32
C GLU A 151 -8.27 -13.20 11.39
N LEU A 152 -7.83 -12.79 10.19
CA LEU A 152 -7.11 -13.67 9.27
C LEU A 152 -5.80 -14.16 9.90
N GLY A 153 -5.01 -13.24 10.45
CA GLY A 153 -3.76 -13.55 11.15
C GLY A 153 -3.93 -14.56 12.28
N GLU A 154 -4.90 -14.32 13.16
CA GLU A 154 -5.25 -15.23 14.26
C GLU A 154 -5.64 -16.63 13.73
N ALA A 155 -6.41 -16.70 12.64
CA ALA A 155 -6.80 -17.96 12.02
C ALA A 155 -5.60 -18.69 11.37
N LEU A 156 -4.69 -17.94 10.74
CA LEU A 156 -3.46 -18.48 10.14
C LEU A 156 -2.51 -19.03 11.21
N GLU A 157 -2.33 -18.34 12.33
CA GLU A 157 -1.49 -18.81 13.43
C GLU A 157 -2.00 -20.13 14.03
N GLN A 158 -3.32 -20.29 14.15
CA GLN A 158 -3.94 -21.50 14.68
C GLN A 158 -3.85 -22.69 13.71
N ARG A 159 -4.04 -22.46 12.41
CA ARG A 159 -4.22 -23.53 11.42
C ARG A 159 -2.96 -23.81 10.59
N TRP A 160 -2.15 -22.80 10.35
CA TRP A 160 -0.93 -22.86 9.53
C TRP A 160 0.20 -21.98 10.13
N PRO A 161 0.73 -22.33 11.32
CA PRO A 161 1.71 -21.51 12.05
C PRO A 161 3.05 -21.30 11.31
N ALA A 162 3.29 -22.04 10.23
CA ALA A 162 4.46 -21.89 9.39
C ALA A 162 4.36 -20.73 8.38
N ILE A 163 3.14 -20.23 8.12
CA ILE A 163 2.88 -19.11 7.20
C ILE A 163 3.29 -17.82 7.91
N ARG A 164 4.12 -17.01 7.26
CA ARG A 164 4.45 -15.67 7.75
C ARG A 164 3.36 -14.69 7.37
N VAL A 165 3.12 -13.68 8.21
CA VAL A 165 2.12 -12.64 7.96
C VAL A 165 2.78 -11.27 8.02
N LEU A 166 2.62 -10.49 6.94
CA LEU A 166 2.96 -9.07 6.86
C LEU A 166 1.66 -8.27 6.83
N TYR A 167 1.41 -7.48 7.88
CA TYR A 167 0.24 -6.61 7.94
C TYR A 167 0.54 -5.29 7.24
N THR A 168 -0.45 -4.74 6.54
CA THR A 168 -0.40 -3.40 5.96
C THR A 168 -1.53 -2.55 6.54
N SER A 169 -1.30 -1.26 6.77
CA SER A 169 -2.38 -0.35 7.23
C SER A 169 -2.09 1.09 6.89
N GLY A 170 -3.13 1.89 6.64
CA GLY A 170 -3.01 3.34 6.55
C GLY A 170 -2.73 4.04 7.90
N TYR A 171 -2.95 3.36 9.02
CA TYR A 171 -2.66 3.89 10.35
C TYR A 171 -1.19 3.68 10.73
N PRO A 172 -0.57 4.59 11.50
CA PRO A 172 0.78 4.37 12.04
C PRO A 172 0.87 3.11 12.91
N GLY A 173 2.01 2.41 12.87
CA GLY A 173 2.20 1.16 13.62
C GLY A 173 1.99 1.31 15.13
N GLU A 174 2.43 2.42 15.73
CA GLU A 174 2.20 2.73 17.15
C GLU A 174 0.71 2.84 17.48
N GLU A 175 -0.10 3.40 16.57
CA GLU A 175 -1.54 3.50 16.74
C GLU A 175 -2.19 2.10 16.69
N VAL A 176 -1.75 1.26 15.75
CA VAL A 176 -2.24 -0.10 15.58
C VAL A 176 -1.96 -0.96 16.83
N VAL A 177 -0.77 -0.85 17.41
CA VAL A 177 -0.40 -1.54 18.65
C VAL A 177 -1.16 -0.96 19.84
N ARG A 178 -1.26 0.37 19.94
CA ARG A 178 -2.00 1.04 21.02
C ARG A 178 -3.48 0.71 21.03
N GLN A 179 -4.09 0.53 19.86
CA GLN A 179 -5.48 0.09 19.72
C GLN A 179 -5.66 -1.43 19.93
N GLY A 180 -4.57 -2.17 20.20
CA GLY A 180 -4.60 -3.61 20.45
C GLY A 180 -4.88 -4.45 19.21
N TRP A 181 -4.72 -3.88 18.01
CA TRP A 181 -5.02 -4.58 16.76
C TRP A 181 -3.92 -5.55 16.33
N LEU A 182 -2.69 -5.32 16.78
CA LEU A 182 -1.56 -6.23 16.59
C LEU A 182 -0.80 -6.41 17.91
N ALA A 183 -0.24 -7.61 18.08
CA ALA A 183 0.69 -7.88 19.15
C ALA A 183 2.01 -7.11 18.94
N GLU A 184 2.68 -6.80 20.05
CA GLU A 184 4.01 -6.18 20.02
C GLU A 184 5.00 -7.12 19.30
N GLY A 185 5.62 -6.62 18.22
CA GLY A 185 6.53 -7.40 17.36
C GLY A 185 5.89 -8.05 16.13
N ALA A 186 4.60 -7.82 15.85
CA ALA A 186 4.00 -8.21 14.58
C ALA A 186 4.64 -7.45 13.40
N SER A 187 4.91 -8.15 12.30
CA SER A 187 5.51 -7.53 11.12
C SER A 187 4.51 -6.65 10.38
N PHE A 188 4.85 -5.36 10.26
CA PHE A 188 3.93 -4.33 9.83
C PHE A 188 4.56 -3.41 8.76
N LEU A 189 3.74 -2.98 7.80
CA LEU A 189 4.10 -2.04 6.75
C LEU A 189 3.03 -0.95 6.60
N GLN A 190 3.39 0.28 6.97
CA GLN A 190 2.48 1.41 6.84
C GLN A 190 2.25 1.81 5.37
N LYS A 191 0.98 2.00 4.99
CA LYS A 191 0.56 2.61 3.73
C LYS A 191 0.66 4.15 3.86
N PRO A 192 1.18 4.87 2.85
CA PRO A 192 1.75 4.35 1.59
C PRO A 192 3.17 3.80 1.78
N PHE A 193 3.53 2.77 1.00
CA PHE A 193 4.86 2.16 1.00
C PHE A 193 5.48 2.05 -0.39
N SER A 194 6.81 2.10 -0.46
CA SER A 194 7.55 1.85 -1.70
C SER A 194 7.67 0.35 -1.99
N GLY A 195 7.87 0.00 -3.26
CA GLY A 195 8.12 -1.39 -3.67
C GLY A 195 9.39 -1.97 -3.03
N GLU A 196 10.41 -1.13 -2.81
CA GLU A 196 11.64 -1.52 -2.10
C GLU A 196 11.37 -1.90 -0.64
N ARG A 197 10.53 -1.12 0.07
CA ARG A 197 10.20 -1.41 1.47
C ARG A 197 9.36 -2.69 1.58
N LEU A 198 8.39 -2.88 0.68
CA LEU A 198 7.63 -4.12 0.57
C LEU A 198 8.56 -5.32 0.35
N ALA A 199 9.49 -5.21 -0.60
CA ALA A 199 10.43 -6.28 -0.92
C ALA A 199 11.35 -6.64 0.25
N GLN A 200 11.89 -5.64 0.93
CA GLN A 200 12.73 -5.84 2.10
C GLN A 200 11.96 -6.55 3.22
N CYS A 201 10.78 -6.04 3.60
CA CYS A 201 9.98 -6.65 4.67
C CYS A 201 9.57 -8.09 4.32
N ALA A 202 9.24 -8.38 3.06
CA ALA A 202 8.93 -9.73 2.61
C ALA A 202 10.15 -10.65 2.72
N ARG A 203 11.34 -10.20 2.29
CA ARG A 203 12.57 -10.99 2.35
C ARG A 203 13.00 -11.26 3.79
N ASP A 204 13.01 -10.23 4.64
CA ASP A 204 13.38 -10.36 6.05
C ASP A 204 12.48 -11.37 6.79
N LEU A 205 11.16 -11.30 6.54
CA LEU A 205 10.18 -12.24 7.08
C LEU A 205 10.45 -13.68 6.63
N LEU A 206 10.69 -13.88 5.34
CA LEU A 206 10.90 -15.20 4.75
C LEU A 206 12.25 -15.81 5.18
N ASP A 207 13.29 -14.99 5.37
CA ASP A 207 14.59 -15.44 5.89
C ASP A 207 14.60 -15.66 7.41
N GLY A 208 13.52 -15.31 8.10
CA GLY A 208 13.45 -15.44 9.56
C GLY A 208 14.38 -14.48 10.29
N ILE A 209 14.74 -13.36 9.67
CA ILE A 209 15.48 -12.28 10.31
C ILE A 209 14.47 -11.57 11.22
N ALA A 210 14.57 -11.84 12.53
CA ALA A 210 13.61 -11.45 13.57
C ALA A 210 13.47 -9.92 13.82
N ASP A 211 14.04 -9.08 12.96
CA ASP A 211 14.08 -7.61 13.09
C ASP A 211 13.24 -6.92 12.00
N VAL A 212 12.07 -7.47 11.68
CA VAL A 212 11.15 -6.83 10.73
C VAL A 212 10.41 -5.69 11.43
N ALA A 213 10.92 -4.47 11.23
CA ALA A 213 10.26 -3.20 11.52
C ALA A 213 9.80 -3.03 12.99
N ARG A 214 10.76 -2.93 13.91
CA ARG A 214 10.56 -2.07 15.09
C ARG A 214 10.39 -0.61 14.65
#